data_AF-W9T4A8-F1
#
_entry.id   AF-W9T4A8-F1
#
_cell.length_a   1.000
_cell.length_b   1.000
_cell.length_c   1.000
_cell.angle_alpha   90.00
_cell.angle_beta   90.00
_cell.angle_gamma   90.00
#
_symmetry.space_group_name_H-M   'P 1'
#
loop_
_entity.id
_entity.type
_entity.pdbx_description
1 polymer ?
#
loop_
_entity_poly.entity_id
_entity_poly.type
_entity_poly.pdbx_seq_one_letter_code
_entity_poly.pdbx_strand_id
1 'polypeptide(L)'
;MQAPNCPEKDSTVIALQAIKHIRRQAPWMLLLLAGAALAEPRPITELPLESAGDGQWLLPAGEYRGQFIIDQPMHLRCAAGAMLDGQGQGNLVTLGAPGVTFEGCTLRNWGRDLTAMDAAIFIQPKATGAVVRDNHLQGPGFGIWLDNVSSAQVLGNHIQGDPSIRTQDRGNGVHVYLSKDALIGGNYVQHTRDGIYIDASTYCAIEDNVFEEVRYAVHFMWTNNTRVVGNLTRRTRTGYALMQSRSLTVTGNRSEHDQNYGILMNYITYSTIRDNFVSDVQRGDTEGDSMISGGEGKALFIYNSLFNTIEHNHLARSGLGIHLTAGSEDNRISGNASSATSNRSSTSPPATRNGRWTVAVTTGATTWAGTATTMASATWPTSPTTTSTACSGCTRRYAC
;
A
#
# COMPACT_ATOMS: atom_id res chain seq x y z
N MET A 1 -36.47 -49.19 23.37
CA MET A 1 -35.50 -49.73 22.39
C MET A 1 -34.10 -49.36 22.86
N GLN A 2 -33.10 -50.21 22.59
CA GLN A 2 -31.75 -50.07 23.15
C GLN A 2 -30.92 -49.01 22.43
N ALA A 3 -29.99 -48.39 23.16
CA ALA A 3 -28.79 -47.75 22.62
C ALA A 3 -27.57 -48.64 22.90
N PRO A 4 -26.53 -48.67 22.05
CA PRO A 4 -25.29 -49.41 22.30
C PRO A 4 -24.25 -48.59 23.08
N ASN A 5 -23.37 -49.32 23.81
CA ASN A 5 -22.38 -48.81 24.76
C ASN A 5 -21.06 -48.34 24.10
N CYS A 6 -20.30 -47.48 24.79
CA CYS A 6 -19.04 -47.90 25.46
C CYS A 6 -18.47 -46.82 26.41
N PRO A 7 -17.63 -47.17 27.42
CA PRO A 7 -17.53 -46.39 28.66
C PRO A 7 -16.18 -45.70 28.92
N GLU A 8 -16.21 -44.73 29.83
CA GLU A 8 -15.05 -44.21 30.58
C GLU A 8 -14.46 -45.27 31.53
N LYS A 9 -13.23 -45.04 32.02
CA LYS A 9 -12.68 -45.78 33.16
C LYS A 9 -11.82 -44.89 34.07
N ASP A 10 -12.18 -44.91 35.35
CA ASP A 10 -11.55 -44.18 36.44
C ASP A 10 -10.16 -44.68 36.86
N SER A 11 -9.53 -43.86 37.70
CA SER A 11 -8.16 -44.02 38.23
C SER A 11 -8.07 -44.75 39.59
N THR A 12 -6.82 -44.91 40.07
CA THR A 12 -6.35 -45.10 41.48
C THR A 12 -6.51 -46.44 42.20
N VAL A 13 -5.37 -47.10 42.52
CA VAL A 13 -4.88 -47.72 43.80
C VAL A 13 -3.37 -48.03 43.56
N ILE A 14 -2.34 -47.39 44.16
CA ILE A 14 -1.72 -47.53 45.51
C ILE A 14 -0.99 -48.90 45.73
N ALA A 15 0.26 -49.05 46.22
CA ALA A 15 1.44 -48.15 46.37
C ALA A 15 2.74 -48.92 46.78
N LEU A 16 3.92 -48.27 46.63
CA LEU A 16 5.24 -48.50 47.30
C LEU A 16 6.04 -49.83 47.15
N GLN A 17 7.30 -49.70 46.68
CA GLN A 17 8.61 -50.21 47.21
C GLN A 17 9.62 -50.40 46.05
N ALA A 18 10.95 -50.30 46.13
CA ALA A 18 11.94 -49.60 46.97
C ALA A 18 13.35 -50.08 46.53
N ILE A 19 14.21 -49.16 46.02
CA ILE A 19 15.70 -49.15 46.10
C ILE A 19 16.51 -50.40 45.60
N LYS A 20 17.33 -50.26 44.53
CA LYS A 20 18.83 -50.32 44.59
C LYS A 20 19.56 -50.26 43.22
N HIS A 21 20.52 -49.33 43.17
CA HIS A 21 21.72 -49.17 42.33
C HIS A 21 22.01 -50.13 41.14
N ILE A 22 22.24 -49.54 39.96
CA ILE A 22 23.43 -49.81 39.14
C ILE A 22 24.11 -48.47 38.76
N ARG A 23 25.44 -48.47 38.69
CA ARG A 23 26.32 -47.31 38.48
C ARG A 23 26.78 -47.19 37.02
N ARG A 24 27.16 -45.96 36.65
CA ARG A 24 28.27 -45.55 35.75
C ARG A 24 28.07 -45.49 34.21
N GLN A 25 28.53 -44.34 33.69
CA GLN A 25 29.06 -44.03 32.35
C GLN A 25 28.09 -43.57 31.24
N ALA A 26 27.90 -42.24 31.15
CA ALA A 26 27.99 -41.45 29.90
C ALA A 26 27.90 -39.94 30.21
N PRO A 27 29.02 -39.19 30.28
CA PRO A 27 29.00 -37.73 30.13
C PRO A 27 29.09 -37.34 28.64
N TRP A 28 28.97 -36.04 28.34
CA TRP A 28 29.18 -35.42 27.01
C TRP A 28 28.08 -35.62 25.94
N MET A 29 26.88 -35.13 26.24
CA MET A 29 26.11 -34.35 25.26
C MET A 29 25.86 -32.96 25.82
N LEU A 30 26.88 -32.08 25.71
CA LEU A 30 26.57 -30.66 25.63
C LEU A 30 25.86 -30.46 24.28
N LEU A 31 24.58 -30.12 24.31
CA LEU A 31 23.95 -29.56 23.12
C LEU A 31 24.72 -28.28 22.77
N LEU A 32 25.35 -28.26 21.61
CA LEU A 32 25.59 -27.04 20.87
C LEU A 32 24.23 -26.50 20.42
N LEU A 33 23.51 -25.90 21.37
CA LEU A 33 22.54 -24.84 21.08
C LEU A 33 23.34 -23.63 20.59
N ALA A 34 23.88 -23.75 19.38
CA ALA A 34 24.11 -22.61 18.51
C ALA A 34 22.73 -22.07 18.11
N GLY A 35 22.03 -21.49 19.08
CA GLY A 35 20.98 -20.55 18.77
C GLY A 35 21.61 -19.51 17.86
N ALA A 36 20.99 -19.25 16.72
CA ALA A 36 21.36 -18.13 15.89
C ALA A 36 21.15 -16.88 16.75
N ALA A 37 22.22 -16.38 17.37
CA ALA A 37 22.22 -15.07 17.96
C ALA A 37 21.92 -14.12 16.80
N LEU A 38 20.72 -13.54 16.82
CA LEU A 38 20.41 -12.39 16.00
C LEU A 38 21.43 -11.34 16.40
N ALA A 39 22.44 -11.16 15.54
CA ALA A 39 23.51 -10.22 15.82
C ALA A 39 22.89 -8.83 15.95
N GLU A 40 23.09 -8.18 17.09
CA GLU A 40 22.57 -6.82 17.25
C GLU A 40 23.20 -5.92 16.16
N PRO A 41 22.41 -4.99 15.56
CA PRO A 41 22.93 -4.08 14.56
C PRO A 41 24.14 -3.32 15.09
N ARG A 42 25.26 -3.38 14.38
CA ARG A 42 26.50 -2.71 14.80
C ARG A 42 26.42 -1.21 14.49
N PRO A 43 27.05 -0.34 15.28
CA PRO A 43 27.17 1.07 14.91
C PRO A 43 27.77 1.21 13.50
N ILE A 44 27.17 2.05 12.65
CA ILE A 44 27.68 2.31 11.29
C ILE A 44 29.12 2.86 11.31
N THR A 45 29.52 3.47 12.42
CA THR A 45 30.86 4.01 12.71
C THR A 45 31.94 2.95 12.91
N GLU A 46 31.59 1.66 12.97
CA GLU A 46 32.57 0.56 12.87
C GLU A 46 33.06 0.32 11.43
N LEU A 47 32.37 0.86 10.42
CA LEU A 47 32.83 0.85 9.04
C LEU A 47 33.98 1.86 8.86
N PRO A 48 34.83 1.71 7.81
CA PRO A 48 35.94 2.63 7.55
C PRO A 48 35.43 3.97 6.97
N LEU A 49 34.65 4.72 7.74
CA LEU A 49 34.07 5.99 7.34
C LEU A 49 35.15 7.09 7.31
N GLU A 50 35.25 7.78 6.19
CA GLU A 50 36.12 8.95 6.03
C GLU A 50 35.31 10.22 6.32
N SER A 51 35.74 11.04 7.29
CA SER A 51 35.04 12.30 7.57
C SER A 51 35.34 13.33 6.48
N ALA A 52 34.30 13.94 5.93
CA ALA A 52 34.38 15.01 4.93
C ALA A 52 34.19 16.41 5.54
N GLY A 53 34.13 16.53 6.87
CA GLY A 53 33.78 17.76 7.58
C GLY A 53 32.27 17.93 7.79
N ASP A 54 31.87 18.87 8.65
CA ASP A 54 30.47 19.32 8.84
C ASP A 54 29.42 18.20 9.03
N GLY A 55 29.79 17.12 9.72
CA GLY A 55 28.91 15.96 9.95
C GLY A 55 28.71 15.04 8.74
N GLN A 56 29.45 15.27 7.66
CA GLN A 56 29.46 14.44 6.45
C GLN A 56 30.50 13.33 6.56
N TRP A 57 30.13 12.15 6.07
CA TRP A 57 30.94 10.93 6.10
C TRP A 57 30.85 10.23 4.75
N LEU A 58 31.97 9.72 4.28
CA LEU A 58 32.08 8.89 3.08
C LEU A 58 32.34 7.44 3.48
N LEU A 59 31.50 6.50 3.04
CA LEU A 59 31.83 5.08 3.05
C LEU A 59 32.60 4.78 1.75
N PRO A 60 33.90 4.42 1.78
CA PRO A 60 34.67 4.12 0.58
C PRO A 60 34.18 2.85 -0.12
N ALA A 61 34.67 2.60 -1.34
CA ALA A 61 34.28 1.43 -2.13
C ALA A 61 34.69 0.12 -1.43
N GLY A 62 33.79 -0.87 -1.40
CA GLY A 62 33.97 -2.11 -0.66
C GLY A 62 32.67 -2.86 -0.42
N GLU A 63 32.78 -4.13 -0.01
CA GLU A 63 31.66 -4.95 0.44
C GLU A 63 31.67 -5.06 1.97
N TYR A 64 30.61 -4.56 2.61
CA TYR A 64 30.46 -4.52 4.05
C TYR A 64 29.30 -5.41 4.47
N ARG A 65 29.60 -6.49 5.20
CA ARG A 65 28.63 -7.53 5.56
C ARG A 65 28.10 -7.33 6.97
N GLY A 66 26.80 -7.53 7.15
CA GLY A 66 26.09 -7.49 8.45
C GLY A 66 25.03 -6.39 8.51
N GLN A 67 24.46 -6.21 9.70
CA GLN A 67 23.43 -5.23 10.01
C GLN A 67 24.04 -4.02 10.71
N PHE A 68 23.53 -2.82 10.40
CA PHE A 68 24.09 -1.57 10.88
C PHE A 68 23.02 -0.62 11.43
N ILE A 69 23.40 0.22 12.41
CA ILE A 69 22.56 1.29 12.95
C ILE A 69 23.26 2.65 12.87
N ILE A 70 22.50 3.68 12.46
CA ILE A 70 22.89 5.08 12.51
C ILE A 70 22.15 5.73 13.69
N ASP A 71 22.80 5.72 14.86
CA ASP A 71 22.25 6.17 16.15
C ASP A 71 22.64 7.62 16.51
N GLN A 72 23.37 8.32 15.62
CA GLN A 72 23.77 9.72 15.76
C GLN A 72 23.46 10.52 14.48
N PRO A 73 23.13 11.82 14.57
CA PRO A 73 22.91 12.67 13.39
C PRO A 73 24.15 12.73 12.51
N MET A 74 24.01 12.35 11.24
CA MET A 74 25.10 12.41 10.25
C MET A 74 24.56 12.42 8.82
N HIS A 75 25.38 12.90 7.90
CA HIS A 75 25.18 12.70 6.47
C HIS A 75 26.17 11.64 5.99
N LEU A 76 25.70 10.41 5.80
CA LEU A 76 26.47 9.31 5.25
C LEU A 76 26.23 9.19 3.74
N ARG A 77 27.28 9.36 2.95
CA ARG A 77 27.30 9.10 1.51
C ARG A 77 28.18 7.89 1.21
N CYS A 78 27.74 7.02 0.32
CA CYS A 78 28.55 5.94 -0.23
C CYS A 78 29.36 6.42 -1.44
N ALA A 79 30.62 5.97 -1.55
CA ALA A 79 31.39 6.04 -2.77
C ALA A 79 30.85 5.04 -3.82
N ALA A 80 31.12 5.28 -5.10
CA ALA A 80 30.78 4.34 -6.16
C ALA A 80 31.47 2.97 -5.90
N GLY A 81 30.67 1.91 -5.82
CA GLY A 81 31.15 0.57 -5.46
C GLY A 81 31.16 0.26 -3.96
N ALA A 82 30.66 1.14 -3.09
CA ALA A 82 30.36 0.83 -1.70
C ALA A 82 29.02 0.08 -1.59
N MET A 83 29.04 -1.08 -0.93
CA MET A 83 27.93 -2.02 -0.90
C MET A 83 27.74 -2.61 0.50
N LEU A 84 26.52 -2.52 1.01
CA LEU A 84 26.08 -3.16 2.26
C LEU A 84 25.34 -4.47 1.92
N ASP A 85 25.73 -5.56 2.58
CA ASP A 85 25.16 -6.90 2.39
C ASP A 85 24.61 -7.45 3.71
N GLY A 86 23.28 -7.60 3.80
CA GLY A 86 22.59 -8.06 5.00
C GLY A 86 22.66 -9.56 5.26
N GLN A 87 23.36 -10.33 4.42
CA GLN A 87 23.57 -11.78 4.58
C GLN A 87 22.29 -12.62 4.74
N GLY A 88 21.15 -12.13 4.24
CA GLY A 88 19.82 -12.73 4.36
C GLY A 88 19.18 -12.57 5.75
N GLN A 89 19.64 -11.64 6.58
CA GLN A 89 19.25 -11.51 7.98
C GLN A 89 18.82 -10.07 8.32
N GLY A 90 17.64 -9.93 8.94
CA GLY A 90 17.21 -8.71 9.62
C GLY A 90 17.08 -7.46 8.75
N ASN A 91 17.03 -6.31 9.44
CA ASN A 91 17.17 -4.99 8.85
C ASN A 91 18.65 -4.71 8.52
N LEU A 92 18.96 -4.31 7.28
CA LEU A 92 20.34 -4.05 6.86
C LEU A 92 20.89 -2.72 7.39
N VAL A 93 20.14 -1.61 7.24
CA VAL A 93 20.45 -0.32 7.87
C VAL A 93 19.26 0.15 8.70
N THR A 94 19.50 0.51 9.95
CA THR A 94 18.50 1.13 10.83
C THR A 94 18.86 2.59 11.07
N LEU A 95 17.95 3.53 10.78
CA LEU A 95 18.12 4.95 11.12
C LEU A 95 17.44 5.21 12.48
N GLY A 96 18.25 5.48 13.50
CA GLY A 96 17.80 5.68 14.89
C GLY A 96 17.87 7.13 15.40
N ALA A 97 18.47 8.04 14.64
CA ALA A 97 18.71 9.43 15.02
C ALA A 97 18.04 10.45 14.09
N PRO A 98 17.65 11.63 14.61
CA PRO A 98 17.06 12.70 13.80
C PRO A 98 18.08 13.30 12.83
N GLY A 99 17.60 13.82 11.70
CA GLY A 99 18.42 14.53 10.71
C GLY A 99 19.47 13.68 9.98
N VAL A 100 19.35 12.35 10.01
CA VAL A 100 20.25 11.46 9.26
C VAL A 100 19.97 11.56 7.76
N THR A 101 21.02 11.78 6.96
CA THR A 101 20.97 11.63 5.50
C THR A 101 21.76 10.39 5.11
N PHE A 102 21.17 9.49 4.31
CA PHE A 102 21.77 8.25 3.84
C PHE A 102 21.67 8.15 2.31
N GLU A 103 22.82 8.20 1.64
CA GLU A 103 22.91 8.55 0.22
C GLU A 103 23.84 7.64 -0.61
N GLY A 104 23.40 7.29 -1.83
CA GLY A 104 24.27 6.75 -2.88
C GLY A 104 24.73 5.31 -2.66
N CYS A 105 24.17 4.58 -1.69
CA CYS A 105 24.63 3.26 -1.30
C CYS A 105 24.00 2.14 -2.13
N THR A 106 24.76 1.07 -2.36
CA THR A 106 24.20 -0.20 -2.84
C THR A 106 23.85 -1.07 -1.64
N LEU A 107 22.62 -1.56 -1.57
CA LEU A 107 22.10 -2.39 -0.48
C LEU A 107 21.55 -3.68 -1.08
N ARG A 108 22.00 -4.83 -0.58
CA ARG A 108 21.52 -6.13 -1.06
C ARG A 108 21.28 -7.12 0.07
N ASN A 109 20.46 -8.13 -0.24
CA ASN A 109 20.44 -9.37 0.53
C ASN A 109 20.16 -9.16 2.03
N TRP A 110 19.20 -8.28 2.37
CA TRP A 110 18.66 -8.19 3.73
C TRP A 110 17.69 -9.34 4.02
N GLY A 111 17.11 -9.37 5.22
CA GLY A 111 16.15 -10.38 5.62
C GLY A 111 14.86 -10.41 4.80
N ARG A 112 14.01 -11.40 5.10
CA ARG A 112 12.75 -11.67 4.38
C ARG A 112 11.56 -11.97 5.31
N ASP A 113 11.74 -11.86 6.62
CA ASP A 113 10.65 -12.04 7.57
C ASP A 113 9.80 -10.77 7.62
N LEU A 114 8.65 -10.82 6.94
CA LEU A 114 7.70 -9.72 6.90
C LEU A 114 7.02 -9.45 8.27
N THR A 115 7.10 -10.40 9.20
CA THR A 115 6.60 -10.27 10.58
C THR A 115 7.62 -9.56 11.47
N ALA A 116 8.91 -9.84 11.25
CA ALA A 116 10.01 -9.08 11.86
C ALA A 116 10.22 -7.68 11.22
N MET A 117 9.52 -7.41 10.13
CA MET A 117 9.60 -6.18 9.32
C MET A 117 10.96 -6.00 8.62
N ASP A 118 11.62 -7.10 8.24
CA ASP A 118 12.94 -7.09 7.61
C ASP A 118 12.99 -6.16 6.37
N ALA A 119 13.83 -5.13 6.45
CA ALA A 119 13.95 -4.07 5.46
C ALA A 119 15.41 -3.79 5.06
N ALA A 120 15.64 -3.25 3.85
CA ALA A 120 16.96 -2.73 3.50
C ALA A 120 17.31 -1.51 4.37
N ILE A 121 16.33 -0.62 4.56
CA ILE A 121 16.44 0.58 5.38
C ILE A 121 15.21 0.68 6.29
N PHE A 122 15.40 0.60 7.60
CA PHE A 122 14.36 0.77 8.60
C PHE A 122 14.52 2.12 9.31
N ILE A 123 13.54 3.02 9.18
CA ILE A 123 13.55 4.35 9.78
C ILE A 123 12.71 4.32 11.06
N GLN A 124 13.36 4.45 12.22
CA GLN A 124 12.70 4.42 13.52
C GLN A 124 11.97 5.73 13.83
N PRO A 125 11.00 5.75 14.77
CA PRO A 125 10.23 6.95 15.11
C PRO A 125 11.10 8.17 15.53
N LYS A 126 12.28 7.91 16.10
CA LYS A 126 13.24 8.96 16.51
C LYS A 126 13.94 9.64 15.32
N ALA A 127 13.99 9.02 14.15
CA ALA A 127 14.68 9.52 12.97
C ALA A 127 13.85 10.56 12.19
N THR A 128 13.33 11.54 12.92
CA THR A 128 12.59 12.68 12.35
C THR A 128 13.48 13.46 11.37
N GLY A 129 12.92 13.80 10.20
CA GLY A 129 13.66 14.51 9.15
C GLY A 129 14.70 13.65 8.41
N ALA A 130 14.67 12.32 8.54
CA ALA A 130 15.61 11.45 7.84
C ALA A 130 15.45 11.56 6.31
N VAL A 131 16.57 11.60 5.58
CA VAL A 131 16.61 11.67 4.12
C VAL A 131 17.32 10.42 3.59
N VAL A 132 16.58 9.59 2.85
CA VAL A 132 17.10 8.38 2.19
C VAL A 132 17.06 8.63 0.69
N ARG A 133 18.22 8.83 0.06
CA ARG A 133 18.25 9.25 -1.36
C ARG A 133 19.29 8.58 -2.24
N ASP A 134 18.95 8.46 -3.52
CA ASP A 134 19.85 8.02 -4.58
C ASP A 134 20.50 6.63 -4.33
N ASN A 135 19.83 5.76 -3.54
CA ASN A 135 20.32 4.43 -3.19
C ASN A 135 19.82 3.36 -4.17
N HIS A 136 20.58 2.26 -4.30
CA HIS A 136 20.23 1.07 -5.08
C HIS A 136 19.95 -0.11 -4.17
N LEU A 137 18.71 -0.57 -4.07
CA LEU A 137 18.24 -1.61 -3.16
C LEU A 137 17.80 -2.85 -3.96
N GLN A 138 18.35 -4.03 -3.68
CA GLN A 138 17.89 -5.31 -4.26
C GLN A 138 17.75 -6.42 -3.22
N GLY A 139 16.53 -6.90 -2.97
CA GLY A 139 16.30 -7.90 -1.93
C GLY A 139 14.85 -8.39 -1.75
N PRO A 140 14.63 -9.33 -0.80
CA PRO A 140 13.37 -10.06 -0.68
C PRO A 140 12.34 -9.40 0.28
N GLY A 141 12.81 -8.77 1.36
CA GLY A 141 11.98 -8.07 2.35
C GLY A 141 11.51 -6.70 1.88
N PHE A 142 11.19 -5.81 2.81
CA PHE A 142 10.80 -4.43 2.51
C PHE A 142 12.00 -3.64 1.96
N GLY A 143 11.77 -2.70 1.03
CA GLY A 143 12.85 -1.81 0.60
C GLY A 143 13.17 -0.80 1.70
N ILE A 144 12.27 0.16 1.90
CA ILE A 144 12.39 1.23 2.89
C ILE A 144 11.15 1.22 3.77
N TRP A 145 11.33 1.09 5.09
CA TRP A 145 10.26 1.08 6.08
C TRP A 145 10.30 2.36 6.91
N LEU A 146 9.20 3.10 6.98
CA LEU A 146 9.00 4.28 7.84
C LEU A 146 8.05 3.89 8.98
N ASP A 147 8.60 3.75 10.19
CA ASP A 147 7.83 3.46 11.40
C ASP A 147 7.54 4.73 12.20
N ASN A 148 6.29 5.19 12.18
CA ASN A 148 5.78 6.32 12.99
C ASN A 148 6.73 7.54 12.98
N VAL A 149 7.21 7.92 11.78
CA VAL A 149 8.21 8.96 11.61
C VAL A 149 7.60 10.25 11.06
N SER A 150 8.24 11.38 11.38
CA SER A 150 7.83 12.70 10.91
C SER A 150 8.82 13.27 9.90
N SER A 151 8.32 13.87 8.82
CA SER A 151 9.09 14.66 7.85
C SER A 151 10.24 13.91 7.14
N ALA A 152 10.14 12.58 7.05
CA ALA A 152 11.13 11.79 6.32
C ALA A 152 10.99 11.95 4.80
N GLN A 153 12.11 11.86 4.07
CA GLN A 153 12.18 12.02 2.63
C GLN A 153 12.83 10.79 2.01
N VAL A 154 12.15 10.18 1.03
CA VAL A 154 12.61 9.01 0.28
C VAL A 154 12.69 9.41 -1.19
N LEU A 155 13.90 9.72 -1.68
CA LEU A 155 14.10 10.47 -2.93
C LEU A 155 15.00 9.73 -3.94
N GLY A 156 14.57 9.55 -5.19
CA GLY A 156 15.46 9.08 -6.27
C GLY A 156 16.03 7.66 -6.10
N ASN A 157 15.50 6.84 -5.18
CA ASN A 157 16.02 5.50 -4.94
C ASN A 157 15.54 4.52 -6.02
N HIS A 158 16.38 3.55 -6.38
CA HIS A 158 16.01 2.40 -7.20
C HIS A 158 15.79 1.20 -6.26
N ILE A 159 14.56 0.70 -6.20
CA ILE A 159 14.16 -0.40 -5.31
C ILE A 159 13.66 -1.59 -6.13
N GLN A 160 14.34 -2.73 -6.00
CA GLN A 160 14.00 -3.96 -6.70
C GLN A 160 13.72 -5.12 -5.72
N GLY A 161 12.51 -5.69 -5.80
CA GLY A 161 12.16 -6.94 -5.13
C GLY A 161 12.74 -8.19 -5.81
N ASP A 162 12.66 -9.33 -5.15
CA ASP A 162 13.05 -10.63 -5.73
C ASP A 162 11.90 -11.25 -6.56
N PRO A 163 12.00 -11.29 -7.91
CA PRO A 163 10.95 -11.84 -8.76
C PRO A 163 10.78 -13.37 -8.63
N SER A 164 11.74 -14.10 -8.04
CA SER A 164 11.63 -15.55 -7.81
C SER A 164 10.71 -15.91 -6.64
N ILE A 165 10.46 -14.96 -5.74
CA ILE A 165 9.54 -15.10 -4.60
C ILE A 165 8.11 -14.82 -5.08
N ARG A 166 7.11 -15.54 -4.54
CA ARG A 166 5.69 -15.27 -4.79
C ARG A 166 5.33 -13.86 -4.32
N THR A 167 4.60 -13.08 -5.13
CA THR A 167 4.34 -11.65 -4.90
C THR A 167 3.81 -11.31 -3.49
N GLN A 168 2.91 -12.11 -2.92
CA GLN A 168 2.37 -11.89 -1.57
C GLN A 168 3.43 -12.00 -0.45
N ASP A 169 4.49 -12.78 -0.68
CA ASP A 169 5.57 -13.08 0.28
C ASP A 169 6.79 -12.14 0.13
N ARG A 170 6.71 -11.15 -0.78
CA ARG A 170 7.71 -10.08 -0.91
C ARG A 170 7.36 -8.92 0.01
N GLY A 171 8.37 -8.13 0.39
CA GLY A 171 8.11 -6.83 0.98
C GLY A 171 7.61 -5.79 -0.03
N ASN A 172 7.05 -4.70 0.48
CA ASN A 172 6.73 -3.51 -0.32
C ASN A 172 7.99 -2.68 -0.59
N GLY A 173 8.02 -1.89 -1.67
CA GLY A 173 9.18 -1.05 -2.00
C GLY A 173 9.41 0.05 -0.98
N VAL A 174 8.39 0.86 -0.72
CA VAL A 174 8.33 1.73 0.45
C VAL A 174 7.09 1.37 1.27
N HIS A 175 7.26 1.21 2.58
CA HIS A 175 6.17 1.01 3.54
C HIS A 175 6.14 2.18 4.51
N VAL A 176 5.02 2.89 4.56
CA VAL A 176 4.84 4.11 5.35
C VAL A 176 3.73 3.86 6.36
N TYR A 177 4.09 3.72 7.64
CA TYR A 177 3.17 3.35 8.72
C TYR A 177 3.14 4.44 9.80
N LEU A 178 1.94 4.84 10.23
CA LEU A 178 1.69 5.85 11.28
C LEU A 178 2.48 7.17 11.11
N SER A 179 2.91 7.48 9.90
CA SER A 179 3.88 8.54 9.63
C SER A 179 3.19 9.81 9.15
N LYS A 180 3.88 10.95 9.24
CA LYS A 180 3.35 12.24 8.81
C LYS A 180 4.37 13.11 8.08
N ASP A 181 3.84 13.99 7.24
CA ASP A 181 4.62 15.02 6.52
C ASP A 181 5.74 14.41 5.65
N ALA A 182 5.62 13.13 5.25
CA ALA A 182 6.66 12.40 4.53
C ALA A 182 6.58 12.64 3.01
N LEU A 183 7.73 12.78 2.36
CA LEU A 183 7.86 12.93 0.90
C LEU A 183 8.50 11.68 0.30
N ILE A 184 7.81 11.04 -0.64
CA ILE A 184 8.30 9.90 -1.41
C ILE A 184 8.34 10.34 -2.88
N GLY A 185 9.51 10.75 -3.34
CA GLY A 185 9.70 11.53 -4.58
C GLY A 185 10.65 10.89 -5.59
N GLY A 186 10.26 10.76 -6.85
CA GLY A 186 11.18 10.42 -7.95
C GLY A 186 11.84 9.03 -7.87
N ASN A 187 11.30 8.10 -7.07
CA ASN A 187 11.86 6.75 -6.93
C ASN A 187 11.44 5.86 -8.11
N TYR A 188 12.26 4.86 -8.44
CA TYR A 188 11.92 3.80 -9.38
C TYR A 188 11.80 2.47 -8.62
N VAL A 189 10.63 1.84 -8.68
CA VAL A 189 10.32 0.63 -7.89
C VAL A 189 9.79 -0.49 -8.79
N GLN A 190 10.41 -1.66 -8.72
CA GLN A 190 9.99 -2.83 -9.50
C GLN A 190 10.05 -4.15 -8.74
N HIS A 191 9.20 -5.10 -9.14
CA HIS A 191 9.17 -6.49 -8.62
C HIS A 191 8.98 -6.66 -7.10
N THR A 192 8.72 -5.60 -6.34
CA THR A 192 8.26 -5.67 -4.94
C THR A 192 6.82 -6.22 -4.88
N ARG A 193 6.26 -6.40 -3.68
CA ARG A 193 4.83 -6.73 -3.54
C ARG A 193 3.98 -5.55 -4.01
N ASP A 194 3.95 -4.49 -3.22
CA ASP A 194 3.38 -3.19 -3.60
C ASP A 194 4.54 -2.19 -3.80
N GLY A 195 4.33 -1.15 -4.61
CA GLY A 195 5.31 -0.10 -4.88
C GLY A 195 5.53 0.78 -3.64
N ILE A 196 4.52 1.60 -3.33
CA ILE A 196 4.35 2.28 -2.05
C ILE A 196 3.09 1.73 -1.38
N TYR A 197 3.23 1.26 -0.15
CA TYR A 197 2.12 1.02 0.77
C TYR A 197 2.12 2.10 1.85
N ILE A 198 1.01 2.81 2.03
CA ILE A 198 0.86 3.87 3.03
C ILE A 198 -0.38 3.63 3.89
N ASP A 199 -0.18 3.61 5.21
CA ASP A 199 -1.17 3.20 6.20
C ASP A 199 -1.18 4.09 7.44
N ALA A 200 -2.39 4.41 7.90
CA ALA A 200 -2.68 5.25 9.07
C ALA A 200 -1.87 6.57 9.13
N SER A 201 -1.54 7.13 7.96
CA SER A 201 -0.60 8.25 7.81
C SER A 201 -1.32 9.53 7.35
N THR A 202 -0.65 10.70 7.44
CA THR A 202 -1.28 11.99 7.10
C THR A 202 -0.31 13.03 6.54
N TYR A 203 -0.82 13.92 5.67
CA TYR A 203 -0.06 15.03 5.06
C TYR A 203 1.18 14.61 4.25
N CYS A 204 1.21 13.36 3.76
CA CYS A 204 2.31 12.87 2.94
C CYS A 204 2.18 13.35 1.47
N ALA A 205 3.27 13.23 0.73
CA ALA A 205 3.36 13.47 -0.69
C ALA A 205 4.05 12.28 -1.39
N ILE A 206 3.39 11.74 -2.42
CA ILE A 206 3.90 10.69 -3.30
C ILE A 206 3.98 11.31 -4.70
N GLU A 207 5.18 11.71 -5.12
CA GLU A 207 5.35 12.60 -6.28
C GLU A 207 6.38 12.06 -7.29
N ASP A 208 6.04 12.09 -8.59
CA ASP A 208 6.93 11.77 -9.72
C ASP A 208 7.66 10.40 -9.69
N ASN A 209 7.11 9.41 -8.97
CA ASN A 209 7.69 8.06 -8.91
C ASN A 209 7.28 7.20 -10.12
N VAL A 210 8.11 6.21 -10.46
CA VAL A 210 7.84 5.21 -11.50
C VAL A 210 7.74 3.81 -10.88
N PHE A 211 6.67 3.09 -11.24
CA PHE A 211 6.37 1.75 -10.73
C PHE A 211 6.17 0.77 -11.88
N GLU A 212 6.92 -0.34 -11.90
CA GLU A 212 6.76 -1.38 -12.93
C GLU A 212 6.65 -2.78 -12.30
N GLU A 213 5.78 -3.65 -12.85
CA GLU A 213 5.73 -5.10 -12.50
C GLU A 213 5.51 -5.39 -10.99
N VAL A 214 4.70 -4.56 -10.32
CA VAL A 214 4.26 -4.73 -8.91
C VAL A 214 2.78 -5.07 -8.81
N ARG A 215 2.30 -5.55 -7.65
CA ARG A 215 0.86 -5.77 -7.41
C ARG A 215 0.13 -4.44 -7.41
N TYR A 216 0.24 -3.65 -6.35
CA TYR A 216 -0.37 -2.32 -6.28
C TYR A 216 0.75 -1.28 -6.29
N ALA A 217 0.80 -0.39 -7.29
CA ALA A 217 1.89 0.58 -7.37
C ALA A 217 1.82 1.63 -6.26
N VAL A 218 0.62 2.16 -6.02
CA VAL A 218 0.34 3.00 -4.86
C VAL A 218 -0.87 2.43 -4.12
N HIS A 219 -0.68 1.99 -2.87
CA HIS A 219 -1.68 1.33 -2.04
C HIS A 219 -1.91 2.13 -0.75
N PHE A 220 -3.12 2.67 -0.61
CA PHE A 220 -3.55 3.45 0.55
C PHE A 220 -4.43 2.62 1.47
N MET A 221 -4.20 2.73 2.77
CA MET A 221 -5.10 2.29 3.83
C MET A 221 -5.21 3.40 4.88
N TRP A 222 -6.42 3.77 5.33
CA TRP A 222 -6.69 4.72 6.42
C TRP A 222 -5.88 6.04 6.43
N THR A 223 -5.47 6.53 5.26
CA THR A 223 -4.49 7.62 5.11
C THR A 223 -5.17 8.89 4.61
N ASN A 224 -4.82 10.04 5.18
CA ASN A 224 -5.59 11.27 4.97
C ASN A 224 -4.74 12.45 4.49
N ASN A 225 -5.41 13.43 3.87
CA ASN A 225 -4.81 14.73 3.51
C ASN A 225 -3.51 14.63 2.67
N THR A 226 -3.40 13.56 1.88
CA THR A 226 -2.16 13.15 1.20
C THR A 226 -2.24 13.39 -0.31
N ARG A 227 -1.10 13.73 -0.91
CA ARG A 227 -0.94 14.03 -2.33
C ARG A 227 -0.36 12.84 -3.09
N VAL A 228 -0.90 12.55 -4.28
CA VAL A 228 -0.39 11.58 -5.24
C VAL A 228 -0.33 12.31 -6.59
N VAL A 229 0.86 12.74 -7.02
CA VAL A 229 1.02 13.68 -8.15
C VAL A 229 2.09 13.21 -9.13
N GLY A 230 1.82 13.26 -10.44
CA GLY A 230 2.83 13.05 -11.49
C GLY A 230 3.43 11.64 -11.60
N ASN A 231 2.98 10.69 -10.77
CA ASN A 231 3.51 9.33 -10.76
C ASN A 231 3.13 8.57 -12.04
N LEU A 232 3.87 7.51 -12.33
CA LEU A 232 3.65 6.63 -13.48
C LEU A 232 3.66 5.15 -13.06
N THR A 233 2.60 4.42 -13.40
CA THR A 233 2.49 2.96 -13.22
C THR A 233 2.48 2.28 -14.58
N ARG A 234 3.26 1.19 -14.70
CA ARG A 234 3.28 0.35 -15.90
C ARG A 234 3.19 -1.12 -15.57
N ARG A 235 2.27 -1.83 -16.24
CA ARG A 235 2.18 -3.31 -16.20
C ARG A 235 2.05 -3.85 -14.76
N THR A 236 1.38 -3.11 -13.89
CA THR A 236 1.09 -3.49 -12.50
C THR A 236 -0.25 -4.21 -12.40
N ARG A 237 -0.58 -4.84 -11.26
CA ARG A 237 -1.91 -5.46 -11.06
C ARG A 237 -3.01 -4.44 -10.78
N THR A 238 -2.66 -3.31 -10.16
CA THR A 238 -3.47 -2.09 -10.04
C THR A 238 -2.52 -0.91 -9.97
N GLY A 239 -2.75 0.14 -10.77
CA GLY A 239 -1.96 1.36 -10.70
C GLY A 239 -2.12 2.06 -9.33
N TYR A 240 -3.31 2.58 -9.07
CA TYR A 240 -3.61 3.35 -7.86
C TYR A 240 -4.75 2.71 -7.06
N ALA A 241 -4.41 1.99 -5.99
CA ALA A 241 -5.34 1.40 -5.03
C ALA A 241 -5.59 2.37 -3.87
N LEU A 242 -6.58 3.25 -4.05
CA LEU A 242 -6.95 4.29 -3.09
C LEU A 242 -8.05 3.76 -2.16
N MET A 243 -7.71 3.38 -0.92
CA MET A 243 -8.66 2.70 -0.03
C MET A 243 -8.83 3.37 1.35
N GLN A 244 -10.07 3.41 1.83
CA GLN A 244 -10.46 3.77 3.21
C GLN A 244 -9.92 5.13 3.70
N SER A 245 -9.84 6.12 2.80
CA SER A 245 -9.01 7.32 2.94
C SER A 245 -9.80 8.61 2.66
N ARG A 246 -9.34 9.77 3.15
CA ARG A 246 -10.06 11.05 2.98
C ARG A 246 -9.16 12.21 2.56
N SER A 247 -9.73 13.17 1.82
CA SER A 247 -9.07 14.41 1.42
C SER A 247 -7.80 14.18 0.59
N LEU A 248 -7.81 13.15 -0.27
CA LEU A 248 -6.70 12.86 -1.16
C LEU A 248 -6.68 13.84 -2.34
N THR A 249 -5.49 14.22 -2.79
CA THR A 249 -5.28 14.95 -4.05
C THR A 249 -4.53 14.07 -5.02
N VAL A 250 -5.23 13.52 -6.01
CA VAL A 250 -4.71 12.58 -7.00
C VAL A 250 -4.73 13.28 -8.36
N THR A 251 -3.57 13.77 -8.81
CA THR A 251 -3.48 14.70 -9.96
C THR A 251 -2.35 14.38 -10.93
N GLY A 252 -2.65 14.38 -12.24
CA GLY A 252 -1.62 14.31 -13.29
C GLY A 252 -0.87 12.97 -13.35
N ASN A 253 -1.38 11.94 -12.68
CA ASN A 253 -0.76 10.61 -12.66
C ASN A 253 -1.06 9.85 -13.96
N ARG A 254 -0.22 8.85 -14.26
CA ARG A 254 -0.33 8.00 -15.45
C ARG A 254 -0.41 6.52 -15.06
N SER A 255 -1.37 5.79 -15.60
CA SER A 255 -1.49 4.34 -15.48
C SER A 255 -1.54 3.72 -16.87
N GLU A 256 -0.57 2.86 -17.20
CA GLU A 256 -0.31 2.39 -18.56
C GLU A 256 -0.17 0.86 -18.60
N HIS A 257 -1.04 0.17 -19.34
CA HIS A 257 -1.00 -1.30 -19.47
C HIS A 257 -1.13 -2.08 -18.16
N ASP A 258 -1.63 -1.46 -17.09
CA ASP A 258 -1.95 -2.13 -15.84
C ASP A 258 -3.08 -3.15 -16.03
N GLN A 259 -3.16 -4.14 -15.17
CA GLN A 259 -4.28 -5.09 -15.13
C GLN A 259 -5.37 -4.58 -14.19
N ASN A 260 -6.52 -5.27 -14.15
CA ASN A 260 -7.67 -5.08 -13.25
C ASN A 260 -8.24 -3.66 -13.14
N TYR A 261 -7.50 -2.74 -12.51
CA TYR A 261 -7.87 -1.35 -12.26
C TYR A 261 -6.70 -0.40 -12.55
N GLY A 262 -6.91 0.65 -13.34
CA GLY A 262 -5.94 1.74 -13.43
C GLY A 262 -5.98 2.60 -12.16
N ILE A 263 -7.18 3.08 -11.82
CA ILE A 263 -7.49 3.72 -10.53
C ILE A 263 -8.65 2.96 -9.86
N LEU A 264 -8.40 2.44 -8.67
CA LEU A 264 -9.37 1.84 -7.75
C LEU A 264 -9.65 2.84 -6.62
N MET A 265 -10.88 3.32 -6.53
CA MET A 265 -11.40 4.09 -5.39
C MET A 265 -12.31 3.18 -4.56
N ASN A 266 -11.88 2.83 -3.35
CA ASN A 266 -12.67 2.00 -2.42
C ASN A 266 -12.84 2.70 -1.08
N TYR A 267 -14.06 3.14 -0.77
CA TYR A 267 -14.37 3.86 0.46
C TYR A 267 -13.50 5.10 0.68
N ILE A 268 -13.30 5.92 -0.37
CA ILE A 268 -12.64 7.23 -0.24
C ILE A 268 -13.64 8.38 -0.30
N THR A 269 -13.37 9.44 0.46
CA THR A 269 -14.28 10.59 0.58
C THR A 269 -13.57 11.94 0.48
N TYR A 270 -14.33 12.97 0.08
CA TYR A 270 -13.87 14.37 -0.01
C TYR A 270 -12.56 14.56 -0.80
N SER A 271 -12.26 13.65 -1.71
CA SER A 271 -10.99 13.59 -2.45
C SER A 271 -11.16 14.19 -3.85
N THR A 272 -10.05 14.69 -4.41
CA THR A 272 -9.99 15.24 -5.78
C THR A 272 -9.15 14.33 -6.66
N ILE A 273 -9.75 13.79 -7.72
CA ILE A 273 -9.13 12.90 -8.70
C ILE A 273 -9.22 13.59 -10.05
N ARG A 274 -8.14 14.25 -10.49
CA ARG A 274 -8.19 15.11 -11.67
C ARG A 274 -7.00 14.99 -12.61
N ASP A 275 -7.23 15.27 -13.89
CA ASP A 275 -6.18 15.38 -14.91
C ASP A 275 -5.29 14.11 -15.03
N ASN A 276 -5.74 12.95 -14.54
CA ASN A 276 -5.00 11.69 -14.62
C ASN A 276 -5.24 11.02 -15.99
N PHE A 277 -4.22 10.34 -16.50
CA PHE A 277 -4.27 9.60 -17.75
C PHE A 277 -4.18 8.10 -17.48
N VAL A 278 -5.22 7.36 -17.81
CA VAL A 278 -5.26 5.90 -17.65
C VAL A 278 -5.46 5.28 -19.03
N SER A 279 -4.58 4.37 -19.43
CA SER A 279 -4.69 3.71 -20.73
C SER A 279 -4.37 2.22 -20.75
N ASP A 280 -5.08 1.52 -21.64
CA ASP A 280 -4.82 0.12 -21.99
C ASP A 280 -4.96 -0.84 -20.79
N VAL A 281 -5.86 -0.55 -19.85
CA VAL A 281 -6.06 -1.40 -18.66
C VAL A 281 -6.67 -2.73 -19.07
N GLN A 282 -5.96 -3.80 -18.72
CA GLN A 282 -6.19 -5.16 -19.20
C GLN A 282 -7.01 -5.99 -18.21
N ARG A 283 -7.60 -7.07 -18.72
CA ARG A 283 -8.15 -8.12 -17.87
C ARG A 283 -7.02 -8.82 -17.11
N GLY A 284 -7.15 -8.88 -15.78
CA GLY A 284 -6.20 -9.56 -14.90
C GLY A 284 -6.86 -10.68 -14.10
N ASP A 285 -6.02 -11.39 -13.34
CA ASP A 285 -6.46 -12.23 -12.23
C ASP A 285 -6.50 -11.39 -10.94
N THR A 286 -7.39 -11.76 -10.05
CA THR A 286 -7.51 -11.22 -8.69
C THR A 286 -6.83 -12.12 -7.64
N GLU A 287 -6.43 -13.34 -8.01
CA GLU A 287 -5.71 -14.31 -7.15
C GLU A 287 -6.37 -14.56 -5.77
N GLY A 288 -7.70 -14.43 -5.69
CA GLY A 288 -8.46 -14.57 -4.44
C GLY A 288 -8.52 -13.31 -3.56
N ASP A 289 -7.85 -12.21 -3.91
CA ASP A 289 -7.91 -10.90 -3.21
C ASP A 289 -9.23 -10.14 -3.50
N SER A 290 -10.15 -10.74 -4.27
CA SER A 290 -11.39 -10.12 -4.72
C SER A 290 -12.51 -10.17 -3.68
N MET A 291 -12.51 -9.18 -2.78
CA MET A 291 -13.76 -8.66 -2.17
C MET A 291 -14.76 -8.14 -3.22
N ILE A 292 -14.29 -7.91 -4.45
CA ILE A 292 -15.03 -7.31 -5.56
C ILE A 292 -14.77 -8.13 -6.84
N SER A 293 -15.83 -8.72 -7.41
CA SER A 293 -15.79 -9.33 -8.74
C SER A 293 -15.51 -8.24 -9.78
N GLY A 294 -14.34 -8.24 -10.43
CA GLY A 294 -13.92 -7.01 -11.12
C GLY A 294 -12.77 -7.04 -12.12
N GLY A 295 -12.09 -8.16 -12.40
CA GLY A 295 -10.90 -8.21 -13.29
C GLY A 295 -11.12 -7.94 -14.78
N GLU A 296 -12.10 -7.13 -15.18
CA GLU A 296 -12.44 -6.82 -16.59
C GLU A 296 -11.51 -5.80 -17.27
N GLY A 297 -10.59 -5.17 -16.52
CA GLY A 297 -9.75 -4.08 -17.01
C GLY A 297 -10.47 -2.72 -16.98
N LYS A 298 -10.64 -2.17 -15.77
CA LYS A 298 -11.37 -0.92 -15.50
C LYS A 298 -10.40 0.25 -15.39
N ALA A 299 -10.56 1.30 -16.20
CA ALA A 299 -9.71 2.47 -16.10
C ALA A 299 -9.92 3.22 -14.77
N LEU A 300 -11.18 3.46 -14.40
CA LEU A 300 -11.58 4.07 -13.13
C LEU A 300 -12.73 3.27 -12.52
N PHE A 301 -12.50 2.67 -11.36
CA PHE A 301 -13.50 1.93 -10.61
C PHE A 301 -13.77 2.58 -9.25
N ILE A 302 -15.04 2.78 -8.94
CA ILE A 302 -15.51 3.59 -7.82
C ILE A 302 -16.52 2.76 -7.01
N TYR A 303 -16.08 2.36 -5.82
CA TYR A 303 -16.81 1.51 -4.88
C TYR A 303 -16.99 2.25 -3.55
N ASN A 304 -18.24 2.34 -3.08
CA ASN A 304 -18.62 2.95 -1.79
C ASN A 304 -17.93 4.30 -1.48
N SER A 305 -17.66 5.11 -2.50
CA SER A 305 -16.85 6.34 -2.37
C SER A 305 -17.74 7.55 -2.61
N LEU A 306 -17.73 8.54 -1.70
CA LEU A 306 -18.74 9.62 -1.66
C LEU A 306 -18.11 11.02 -1.55
N PHE A 307 -18.83 12.04 -2.02
CA PHE A 307 -18.43 13.45 -1.92
C PHE A 307 -17.09 13.80 -2.60
N ASN A 308 -16.66 13.01 -3.59
CA ASN A 308 -15.41 13.25 -4.32
C ASN A 308 -15.63 14.14 -5.55
N THR A 309 -14.57 14.80 -6.00
CA THR A 309 -14.52 15.53 -7.28
C THR A 309 -13.64 14.77 -8.25
N ILE A 310 -14.20 14.34 -9.38
CA ILE A 310 -13.56 13.50 -10.39
C ILE A 310 -13.66 14.23 -11.73
N GLU A 311 -12.59 14.93 -12.15
CA GLU A 311 -12.66 15.85 -13.30
C GLU A 311 -11.49 15.74 -14.27
N HIS A 312 -11.76 15.92 -15.56
CA HIS A 312 -10.75 16.00 -16.63
C HIS A 312 -9.80 14.79 -16.75
N ASN A 313 -10.15 13.64 -16.19
CA ASN A 313 -9.37 12.41 -16.37
C ASN A 313 -9.58 11.85 -17.78
N HIS A 314 -8.53 11.29 -18.37
CA HIS A 314 -8.55 10.68 -19.70
C HIS A 314 -8.40 9.16 -19.57
N LEU A 315 -9.41 8.41 -20.01
CA LEU A 315 -9.56 6.97 -19.79
C LEU A 315 -9.61 6.26 -21.15
N ALA A 316 -8.50 5.70 -21.62
CA ALA A 316 -8.36 5.21 -22.98
C ALA A 316 -8.18 3.69 -23.07
N ARG A 317 -8.72 3.08 -24.14
CA ARG A 317 -8.38 1.70 -24.59
C ARG A 317 -8.50 0.59 -23.53
N SER A 318 -9.24 0.83 -22.46
CA SER A 318 -9.48 -0.13 -21.37
C SER A 318 -10.76 -0.91 -21.61
N GLY A 319 -10.90 -2.10 -21.04
CA GLY A 319 -12.12 -2.91 -21.18
C GLY A 319 -13.38 -2.19 -20.69
N LEU A 320 -13.24 -1.40 -19.64
CA LEU A 320 -14.28 -0.53 -19.09
C LEU A 320 -13.66 0.82 -18.68
N GLY A 321 -14.28 1.95 -19.03
CA GLY A 321 -13.81 3.29 -18.65
C GLY A 321 -14.13 3.60 -17.20
N ILE A 322 -15.37 4.02 -16.92
CA ILE A 322 -15.84 4.34 -15.56
C ILE A 322 -16.86 3.30 -15.10
N HIS A 323 -16.62 2.69 -13.93
CA HIS A 323 -17.60 1.85 -13.22
C HIS A 323 -17.87 2.36 -11.80
N LEU A 324 -19.10 2.84 -11.55
CA LEU A 324 -19.61 3.15 -10.21
C LEU A 324 -20.51 2.02 -9.69
N THR A 325 -20.35 1.70 -8.40
CA THR A 325 -21.21 0.75 -7.69
C THR A 325 -21.28 1.03 -6.18
N ALA A 326 -22.08 0.23 -5.46
CA ALA A 326 -22.15 0.16 -3.99
C ALA A 326 -22.35 1.52 -3.28
N GLY A 327 -23.35 2.31 -3.69
CA GLY A 327 -23.72 3.55 -2.98
C GLY A 327 -22.70 4.69 -3.11
N SER A 328 -21.94 4.74 -4.21
CA SER A 328 -20.97 5.82 -4.50
C SER A 328 -21.67 7.14 -4.89
N GLU A 329 -22.40 7.72 -3.93
CA GLU A 329 -23.29 8.87 -4.09
C GLU A 329 -22.59 10.23 -3.86
N ASP A 330 -23.27 11.32 -4.24
CA ASP A 330 -22.82 12.72 -4.09
C ASP A 330 -21.42 13.05 -4.65
N ASN A 331 -20.92 12.27 -5.63
CA ASN A 331 -19.69 12.59 -6.36
C ASN A 331 -19.96 13.58 -7.50
N ARG A 332 -19.11 14.61 -7.63
CA ARG A 332 -19.08 15.50 -8.80
C ARG A 332 -18.18 14.87 -9.87
N ILE A 333 -18.78 14.45 -10.99
CA ILE A 333 -18.07 13.78 -12.10
C ILE A 333 -18.31 14.59 -13.38
N SER A 334 -17.29 15.31 -13.86
CA SER A 334 -17.44 16.25 -15.00
C SER A 334 -16.18 16.32 -15.87
N GLY A 335 -16.35 16.51 -17.18
CA GLY A 335 -15.23 16.76 -18.11
C GLY A 335 -14.26 15.58 -18.34
N ASN A 336 -14.55 14.38 -17.82
CA ASN A 336 -13.74 13.20 -18.06
C ASN A 336 -13.95 12.66 -19.48
N ALA A 337 -12.87 12.31 -20.17
CA ALA A 337 -12.91 11.70 -21.50
C ALA A 337 -12.74 10.18 -21.39
N SER A 338 -13.63 9.39 -22.02
CA SER A 338 -13.50 7.94 -22.09
C SER A 338 -13.56 7.46 -23.53
N SER A 339 -12.54 6.71 -23.96
CA SER A 339 -12.50 5.94 -25.21
C SER A 339 -12.38 4.43 -24.94
N ALA A 340 -12.79 4.01 -23.74
CA ALA A 340 -12.87 2.60 -23.35
C ALA A 340 -13.99 1.86 -24.09
N THR A 341 -13.86 0.54 -24.20
CA THR A 341 -14.79 -0.31 -24.96
C THR A 341 -16.19 -0.39 -24.35
N SER A 342 -16.33 -0.07 -23.06
CA SER A 342 -17.61 0.02 -22.36
C SER A 342 -17.55 0.99 -21.17
N ASN A 343 -18.71 1.45 -20.68
CA ASN A 343 -18.87 2.09 -19.36
C ASN A 343 -20.03 1.39 -18.64
N ARG A 344 -20.04 1.33 -17.30
CA ARG A 344 -21.13 0.72 -16.54
C ARG A 344 -21.49 1.51 -15.28
N SER A 345 -22.78 1.67 -15.02
CA SER A 345 -23.29 2.12 -13.72
C SER A 345 -24.20 1.02 -13.16
N SER A 346 -23.85 0.44 -12.02
CA SER A 346 -24.66 -0.58 -11.37
C SER A 346 -25.25 -0.05 -10.06
N THR A 347 -26.50 0.45 -10.14
CA THR A 347 -27.28 0.89 -8.99
C THR A 347 -28.07 -0.29 -8.40
N SER A 348 -27.58 -0.87 -7.31
CA SER A 348 -28.42 -1.62 -6.37
C SER A 348 -29.02 -0.61 -5.39
N PRO A 349 -30.34 -0.36 -5.39
CA PRO A 349 -30.92 0.69 -4.54
C PRO A 349 -31.14 0.22 -3.10
N PRO A 350 -30.64 0.94 -2.08
CA PRO A 350 -31.38 1.16 -0.85
C PRO A 350 -32.44 2.26 -1.08
N ALA A 351 -33.44 2.34 -0.21
CA ALA A 351 -34.64 3.12 -0.48
C ALA A 351 -34.44 4.66 -0.46
N THR A 352 -35.03 5.32 -1.47
CA THR A 352 -35.58 6.69 -1.44
C THR A 352 -34.68 7.86 -1.00
N ARG A 353 -34.00 8.51 -1.97
CA ARG A 353 -33.96 9.99 -2.05
C ARG A 353 -33.62 10.51 -3.46
N ASN A 354 -34.22 11.64 -3.82
CA ASN A 354 -34.01 12.29 -5.13
C ASN A 354 -32.67 13.04 -5.16
N GLY A 355 -31.66 12.47 -5.83
CA GLY A 355 -30.44 13.16 -6.27
C GLY A 355 -30.56 13.64 -7.71
N ARG A 356 -30.15 14.88 -8.00
CA ARG A 356 -30.01 15.37 -9.39
C ARG A 356 -28.67 14.91 -9.94
N TRP A 357 -28.69 14.12 -11.01
CA TRP A 357 -27.48 13.66 -11.70
C TRP A 357 -27.41 14.24 -13.12
N THR A 358 -26.26 14.78 -13.49
CA THR A 358 -25.89 15.08 -14.88
C THR A 358 -24.74 14.20 -15.29
N VAL A 359 -25.06 13.04 -15.87
CA VAL A 359 -24.08 12.14 -16.49
C VAL A 359 -23.84 12.63 -17.92
N ALA A 360 -22.92 13.60 -18.07
CA ALA A 360 -22.44 14.04 -19.36
C ALA A 360 -21.33 13.11 -19.87
N VAL A 361 -21.70 11.91 -20.34
CA VAL A 361 -20.78 11.05 -21.09
C VAL A 361 -20.74 11.56 -22.53
N THR A 362 -19.78 12.41 -22.83
CA THR A 362 -19.49 12.83 -24.20
C THR A 362 -18.73 11.71 -24.91
N THR A 363 -19.44 10.79 -25.56
CA THR A 363 -18.81 9.78 -26.44
C THR A 363 -18.25 10.47 -27.67
N GLY A 364 -16.96 10.82 -27.63
CA GLY A 364 -16.28 11.54 -28.70
C GLY A 364 -16.04 10.68 -29.94
N ALA A 365 -17.02 10.64 -30.85
CA ALA A 365 -16.81 10.23 -32.24
C ALA A 365 -17.53 11.20 -33.19
N THR A 366 -16.75 12.12 -33.78
CA THR A 366 -17.14 13.06 -34.84
C THR A 366 -17.95 14.30 -34.40
N THR A 367 -17.58 15.45 -34.97
CA THR A 367 -18.18 16.78 -34.81
C THR A 367 -19.63 16.87 -35.30
N TRP A 368 -20.47 17.71 -34.68
CA TRP A 368 -21.40 18.63 -35.38
C TRP A 368 -21.84 19.76 -34.43
N ALA A 369 -22.17 20.94 -34.99
CA ALA A 369 -22.52 22.14 -34.22
C ALA A 369 -24.00 22.19 -33.84
N GLY A 370 -24.33 22.79 -32.69
CA GLY A 370 -25.71 23.01 -32.24
C GLY A 370 -25.80 23.99 -31.06
N THR A 371 -26.68 24.98 -31.17
CA THR A 371 -26.83 26.10 -30.23
C THR A 371 -27.51 25.72 -28.91
N ALA A 372 -27.13 26.42 -27.83
CA ALA A 372 -27.83 26.33 -26.55
C ALA A 372 -29.23 26.95 -26.59
N THR A 373 -30.18 26.33 -25.89
CA THR A 373 -31.51 26.91 -25.62
C THR A 373 -31.87 26.67 -24.16
N THR A 374 -31.95 27.76 -23.39
CA THR A 374 -32.54 27.78 -22.04
C THR A 374 -34.06 27.62 -22.14
N MET A 375 -34.69 26.87 -21.23
CA MET A 375 -36.14 26.98 -21.04
C MET A 375 -36.57 26.84 -19.57
N ALA A 376 -37.74 27.41 -19.28
CA ALA A 376 -38.13 27.94 -17.99
C ALA A 376 -38.65 26.90 -16.97
N SER A 377 -38.78 27.39 -15.74
CA SER A 377 -39.51 26.76 -14.63
C SER A 377 -40.98 26.47 -14.95
N ALA A 378 -41.49 25.33 -14.50
CA ALA A 378 -42.92 25.04 -14.40
C ALA A 378 -43.33 24.85 -12.94
N THR A 379 -44.36 25.58 -12.51
CA THR A 379 -45.06 25.42 -11.22
C THR A 379 -46.07 24.29 -11.29
N TRP A 380 -46.39 23.67 -10.15
CA TRP A 380 -47.41 22.62 -10.02
C TRP A 380 -48.53 23.04 -9.04
N PRO A 381 -49.80 22.70 -9.32
CA PRO A 381 -50.93 23.02 -8.45
C PRO A 381 -51.11 22.02 -7.29
N THR A 382 -52.03 22.37 -6.37
CA THR A 382 -52.26 21.73 -5.07
C THR A 382 -53.01 20.39 -5.09
N SER A 383 -52.84 19.65 -4.00
CA SER A 383 -53.42 18.34 -3.62
C SER A 383 -54.97 18.27 -3.64
N PRO A 384 -55.57 17.06 -3.48
CA PRO A 384 -55.90 16.62 -2.11
C PRO A 384 -55.81 15.10 -1.78
N THR A 385 -55.53 14.84 -0.50
CA THR A 385 -55.82 13.68 0.37
C THR A 385 -56.35 12.34 -0.17
N THR A 386 -55.74 11.23 0.28
CA THR A 386 -56.47 10.08 0.87
C THR A 386 -55.64 9.24 1.88
N THR A 387 -56.25 9.05 3.05
CA THR A 387 -56.14 7.93 4.03
C THR A 387 -54.85 7.11 4.19
N SER A 388 -54.36 7.10 5.43
CA SER A 388 -53.37 6.17 5.98
C SER A 388 -53.90 4.75 6.22
N THR A 389 -53.06 3.73 6.02
CA THR A 389 -53.19 2.41 6.65
C THR A 389 -51.87 2.02 7.28
N ALA A 390 -51.87 1.67 8.57
CA ALA A 390 -50.65 1.33 9.30
C ALA A 390 -50.21 -0.12 9.03
N CYS A 391 -48.93 -0.33 8.74
CA CYS A 391 -48.29 -1.64 8.86
C CYS A 391 -47.39 -1.65 10.09
N SER A 392 -47.69 -2.55 11.02
CA SER A 392 -46.96 -2.77 12.26
C SER A 392 -45.79 -3.74 12.06
N GLY A 393 -44.75 -3.58 12.88
CA GLY A 393 -43.87 -4.68 13.28
C GLY A 393 -42.65 -4.97 12.40
N CYS A 394 -41.54 -4.28 12.67
CA CYS A 394 -40.24 -4.95 12.74
C CYS A 394 -39.27 -4.20 13.66
N THR A 395 -39.27 -4.56 14.95
CA THR A 395 -38.26 -4.13 15.91
C THR A 395 -36.99 -4.96 15.74
N ARG A 396 -35.85 -4.32 15.50
CA ARG A 396 -34.53 -4.89 15.84
C ARG A 396 -33.83 -3.97 16.84
N ARG A 397 -33.45 -4.54 17.98
CA ARG A 397 -32.61 -3.90 18.99
C ARG A 397 -31.14 -3.95 18.54
N TYR A 398 -30.39 -2.92 18.88
CA TYR A 398 -28.93 -2.97 19.02
C TYR A 398 -28.58 -3.25 20.49
N ALA A 399 -27.69 -4.21 20.73
CA ALA A 399 -26.92 -4.52 21.96
C ALA A 399 -26.35 -5.95 21.80
N CYS A 400 -25.07 -6.24 21.98
CA CYS A 400 -23.88 -5.40 22.21
C CYS A 400 -22.75 -5.86 21.27
#